data_AF-A0A3N7HUG7-F1
#
_entry.id   AF-A0A3N7HUG7-F1
#
_cell.length_a   1.000
_cell.length_b   1.000
_cell.length_c   1.000
_cell.angle_alpha   90.00
_cell.angle_beta   90.00
_cell.angle_gamma   90.00
#
_symmetry.space_group_name_H-M   'P 1'
#
loop_
_entity.id
_entity.type
_entity.pdbx_description
1 polymer ?
#
loop_
_entity_poly.entity_id
_entity_poly.type
_entity_poly.pdbx_seq_one_letter_code
_entity_poly.pdbx_strand_id
1 'polypeptide(L)'
;MENVPSARSTSAGRSSMSVRTVTVVPPSKQSLRTPISIPPIDPPSSRSRDNKRFTSDMGQLKTDAGDQREASALRDELDMLQEENEVIHDKLRSAEEKREEAEARARELEKQVAALGEGVSLEAKLLSRKEAALRQREAALKAAKQSTDGRDAEIATLRTELENLKDEAAAAAEQLQEAESETKSLRTMTQRMILTQEEMEEVVLKRCWLARYWGLAVQHGICADVAVSKHEHWSALAPLPFEVVISAGQKAKEESDRVGRDSDRSKIVRDLSDLTGEGNIESMLSVEMGLRELASLKVEDAVVLALAQHRRPSTVRQTFSDLRPPGDPKFTEAIELSEAEADDVLFKEAWLTYYWRRALVHGVEEDIAEDRLQFWISRSEQAPTSHDAVDVERGVVELRKLSIEQQLWEASRREIDQSSFAPVANHKRTDSELSS
;
A
#
# COMPACT_ATOMS: atom_id res chain seq x y z
N MET A 1 -10.86 -5.09 -44.92
CA MET A 1 -10.91 -4.76 -43.47
C MET A 1 -9.51 -4.94 -42.88
N GLU A 2 -8.51 -4.09 -43.12
CA GLU A 2 -8.53 -2.66 -43.46
C GLU A 2 -9.10 -1.83 -42.31
N ASN A 3 -8.24 -1.27 -41.47
CA ASN A 3 -7.84 0.13 -41.68
C ASN A 3 -6.51 0.50 -40.97
N VAL A 4 -5.61 1.16 -41.70
CA VAL A 4 -4.46 1.93 -41.16
C VAL A 4 -4.37 3.21 -41.98
N PRO A 5 -4.28 4.37 -41.34
CA PRO A 5 -3.34 5.39 -41.81
C PRO A 5 -2.67 6.15 -40.63
N SER A 6 -1.66 6.99 -40.82
CA SER A 6 -0.54 7.06 -41.79
C SER A 6 0.39 8.18 -41.31
N ALA A 7 1.68 8.13 -41.64
CA ALA A 7 2.70 9.05 -41.13
C ALA A 7 2.74 10.42 -41.85
N ARG A 8 3.35 11.44 -41.22
CA ARG A 8 4.62 12.04 -41.71
C ARG A 8 5.26 13.12 -40.82
N SER A 9 6.58 13.23 -40.95
CA SER A 9 7.50 14.20 -40.31
C SER A 9 7.65 15.52 -41.08
N THR A 10 8.08 16.59 -40.39
CA THR A 10 9.01 17.68 -40.83
C THR A 10 9.22 18.69 -39.68
N SER A 11 10.06 19.73 -39.77
CA SER A 11 11.53 19.77 -39.97
C SER A 11 12.06 21.20 -39.77
N ALA A 12 13.26 21.36 -39.17
CA ALA A 12 13.99 22.63 -38.96
C ALA A 12 13.28 23.70 -38.06
N GLY A 13 13.97 24.69 -37.47
CA GLY A 13 15.42 24.88 -37.30
C GLY A 13 15.83 26.33 -36.95
N ARG A 14 16.83 26.46 -36.08
CA ARG A 14 17.70 27.65 -35.81
C ARG A 14 17.13 28.93 -35.16
N SER A 15 17.98 29.49 -34.30
CA SER A 15 17.95 30.84 -33.70
C SER A 15 18.41 31.93 -34.68
N SER A 16 18.05 33.21 -34.42
CA SER A 16 18.98 34.36 -34.26
C SER A 16 18.38 35.73 -34.62
N MET A 17 18.82 36.78 -33.90
CA MET A 17 18.89 38.21 -34.31
C MET A 17 17.53 38.91 -34.61
N SER A 18 17.08 39.95 -33.88
CA SER A 18 17.69 41.27 -33.69
C SER A 18 18.13 41.95 -34.99
N VAL A 19 17.44 43.02 -35.43
CA VAL A 19 18.04 44.24 -36.01
C VAL A 19 16.97 45.28 -36.41
N ARG A 20 17.14 46.49 -35.84
CA ARG A 20 16.82 47.86 -36.32
C ARG A 20 15.40 48.24 -36.79
N THR A 21 14.75 49.26 -36.20
CA THR A 21 15.01 50.74 -36.20
C THR A 21 14.38 51.46 -37.39
N VAL A 22 13.88 52.69 -37.11
CA VAL A 22 13.67 53.88 -37.96
C VAL A 22 12.18 54.28 -38.00
N THR A 23 11.73 55.52 -37.76
CA THR A 23 12.30 56.75 -37.14
C THR A 23 11.14 57.77 -37.02
N VAL A 24 11.25 58.81 -36.19
CA VAL A 24 10.96 60.23 -36.55
C VAL A 24 11.40 61.15 -35.39
N VAL A 25 12.63 61.61 -35.61
CA VAL A 25 13.34 62.85 -35.26
C VAL A 25 12.51 64.08 -34.81
N PRO A 26 13.12 65.06 -34.09
CA PRO A 26 12.46 66.23 -33.47
C PRO A 26 12.53 67.45 -34.44
N PRO A 27 12.98 68.72 -34.15
CA PRO A 27 13.89 69.28 -33.13
C PRO A 27 13.19 70.44 -32.34
N SER A 28 13.79 71.38 -31.59
CA SER A 28 15.16 71.92 -31.56
C SER A 28 15.45 72.72 -30.27
N LYS A 29 16.75 72.83 -29.89
CA LYS A 29 17.50 74.08 -29.56
C LYS A 29 16.85 75.06 -28.54
N GLN A 30 17.51 75.61 -27.52
CA GLN A 30 18.90 76.12 -27.31
C GLN A 30 18.85 76.83 -25.91
N SER A 31 19.87 77.39 -25.26
CA SER A 31 21.34 77.42 -25.38
C SER A 31 21.90 77.95 -24.04
N LEU A 32 23.18 77.70 -23.78
CA LEU A 32 24.03 78.40 -22.82
C LEU A 32 23.86 79.94 -22.87
N ARG A 33 23.91 80.61 -21.71
CA ARG A 33 24.35 82.02 -21.61
C ARG A 33 24.95 82.37 -20.23
N THR A 34 26.27 82.27 -20.14
CA THR A 34 27.13 83.16 -19.32
C THR A 34 27.93 84.03 -20.30
N PRO A 35 28.60 85.12 -19.89
CA PRO A 35 28.45 85.94 -18.68
C PRO A 35 28.09 87.41 -19.02
N ILE A 36 27.71 88.23 -18.02
CA ILE A 36 27.90 89.70 -18.05
C ILE A 36 28.34 90.17 -16.66
N SER A 37 29.62 90.53 -16.55
CA SER A 37 30.10 91.58 -15.64
C SER A 37 30.26 92.87 -16.46
N ILE A 38 30.64 93.99 -15.80
CA ILE A 38 31.13 95.26 -16.39
C ILE A 38 29.99 96.24 -16.82
N PRO A 39 30.05 97.55 -16.48
CA PRO A 39 30.73 98.23 -15.36
C PRO A 39 29.87 99.45 -14.84
N PRO A 40 30.40 100.53 -14.19
CA PRO A 40 29.57 101.59 -13.60
C PRO A 40 29.19 102.69 -14.61
N ILE A 41 28.12 103.43 -14.28
CA ILE A 41 27.95 104.83 -14.70
C ILE A 41 28.10 105.72 -13.47
N ASP A 42 29.38 105.90 -13.15
CA ASP A 42 29.97 107.13 -12.65
C ASP A 42 30.10 108.11 -13.87
N PRO A 43 30.62 109.35 -13.77
CA PRO A 43 30.33 110.46 -12.86
C PRO A 43 30.08 111.72 -13.78
N PRO A 44 30.73 112.91 -13.69
CA PRO A 44 31.39 113.61 -12.59
C PRO A 44 31.11 115.15 -12.51
N SER A 45 31.81 115.81 -11.57
CA SER A 45 32.53 117.09 -11.79
C SER A 45 31.71 118.28 -12.33
N SER A 46 31.69 119.41 -11.62
CA SER A 46 32.93 120.16 -11.35
C SER A 46 32.67 121.40 -10.50
N ARG A 47 33.72 121.87 -9.78
CA ARG A 47 34.05 123.30 -9.48
C ARG A 47 32.95 124.12 -8.75
N SER A 48 33.24 124.87 -7.70
CA SER A 48 34.48 125.53 -7.27
C SER A 48 34.51 125.46 -5.73
N ARG A 49 35.58 125.01 -5.08
CA ARG A 49 36.94 125.56 -5.06
C ARG A 49 36.99 127.00 -4.48
N ASP A 50 37.59 127.05 -3.30
CA ASP A 50 38.42 128.09 -2.70
C ASP A 50 37.84 129.45 -2.24
N ASN A 51 38.52 129.91 -1.18
CA ASN A 51 38.84 131.30 -0.85
C ASN A 51 37.69 132.16 -0.27
N LYS A 52 37.75 132.52 1.02
CA LYS A 52 38.71 133.41 1.74
C LYS A 52 38.11 134.82 1.86
N ARG A 53 37.87 135.18 3.13
CA ARG A 53 38.33 136.41 3.79
C ARG A 53 37.94 137.79 3.22
N PHE A 54 37.59 138.66 4.17
CA PHE A 54 37.69 140.14 4.11
C PHE A 54 36.67 140.82 3.17
N THR A 55 36.21 142.06 3.41
CA THR A 55 36.50 143.09 4.44
C THR A 55 35.38 144.15 4.44
N SER A 56 35.27 144.94 5.52
CA SER A 56 35.04 146.41 5.61
C SER A 56 34.12 147.18 4.64
N ASP A 57 33.62 148.39 4.93
CA ASP A 57 33.38 149.19 6.15
C ASP A 57 32.83 150.55 5.65
N MET A 58 32.22 151.35 6.53
CA MET A 58 31.99 152.81 6.40
C MET A 58 30.98 153.29 5.32
N GLY A 59 30.07 154.21 5.67
CA GLY A 59 29.12 154.75 4.65
C GLY A 59 28.05 155.77 5.05
N GLN A 60 27.93 156.15 6.33
CA GLN A 60 27.47 157.46 6.83
C GLN A 60 26.58 158.35 5.92
N LEU A 61 25.29 158.51 6.27
CA LEU A 61 24.54 159.77 6.06
C LEU A 61 23.35 159.86 7.02
N LYS A 62 22.87 161.08 7.28
CA LYS A 62 21.94 161.42 8.36
C LYS A 62 20.74 162.18 7.80
N THR A 63 19.58 162.00 8.44
CA THR A 63 18.43 162.96 8.56
C THR A 63 17.12 162.59 7.83
N ASP A 64 16.06 162.56 8.67
CA ASP A 64 14.61 162.73 8.46
C ASP A 64 13.68 161.71 7.74
N ALA A 65 12.84 161.09 8.59
CA ALA A 65 11.38 160.94 8.49
C ALA A 65 10.74 160.18 7.30
N GLY A 66 10.46 158.90 7.53
CA GLY A 66 9.52 158.07 6.73
C GLY A 66 9.23 156.69 7.33
N ASP A 67 10.20 156.12 8.05
CA ASP A 67 10.23 154.72 8.52
C ASP A 67 9.26 154.38 9.67
N GLN A 68 7.95 154.29 9.38
CA GLN A 68 6.98 153.65 10.28
C GLN A 68 6.05 152.62 9.62
N ARG A 69 6.05 152.47 8.28
CA ARG A 69 5.24 151.44 7.60
C ARG A 69 5.98 150.14 7.32
N GLU A 70 7.20 150.20 6.79
CA GLU A 70 7.90 148.99 6.29
C GLU A 70 8.38 148.09 7.43
N ALA A 71 8.80 148.66 8.56
CA ALA A 71 9.21 147.90 9.76
C ALA A 71 8.05 147.19 10.48
N SER A 72 6.79 147.54 10.20
CA SER A 72 5.61 146.79 10.70
C SER A 72 5.34 145.58 9.82
N ALA A 73 5.32 145.76 8.50
CA ALA A 73 5.06 144.67 7.55
C ALA A 73 6.07 143.50 7.66
N LEU A 74 7.36 143.82 7.88
CA LEU A 74 8.39 142.79 8.10
C LEU A 74 8.30 142.07 9.45
N ARG A 75 7.56 142.60 10.42
CA ARG A 75 7.29 141.90 11.70
C ARG A 75 6.11 140.95 11.56
N ASP A 76 5.05 141.41 10.91
CA ASP A 76 3.88 140.58 10.60
C ASP A 76 4.29 139.35 9.75
N GLU A 77 5.22 139.52 8.80
CA GLU A 77 5.79 138.43 8.00
C GLU A 77 6.66 137.47 8.82
N LEU A 78 7.40 137.96 9.82
CA LEU A 78 8.20 137.13 10.74
C LEU A 78 7.32 136.31 11.69
N ASP A 79 6.25 136.92 12.22
CA ASP A 79 5.27 136.25 13.06
C ASP A 79 4.53 135.16 12.26
N MET A 80 4.12 135.43 11.01
CA MET A 80 3.55 134.38 10.14
C MET A 80 4.56 133.27 9.82
N LEU A 81 5.84 133.58 9.58
CA LEU A 81 6.87 132.54 9.33
C LEU A 81 7.23 131.74 10.60
N GLN A 82 7.05 132.31 11.79
CA GLN A 82 7.14 131.56 13.05
C GLN A 82 5.94 130.64 13.23
N GLU A 83 4.72 131.12 12.98
CA GLU A 83 3.49 130.32 13.02
C GLU A 83 3.53 129.18 11.98
N GLU A 84 4.03 129.44 10.76
CA GLU A 84 4.29 128.40 9.76
C GLU A 84 5.37 127.40 10.20
N ASN A 85 6.42 127.83 10.91
CA ASN A 85 7.43 126.91 11.46
C ASN A 85 6.84 126.02 12.55
N GLU A 86 6.03 126.55 13.48
CA GLU A 86 5.37 125.73 14.49
C GLU A 86 4.40 124.73 13.83
N VAL A 87 3.63 125.16 12.84
CA VAL A 87 2.77 124.29 12.02
C VAL A 87 3.56 123.21 11.27
N ILE A 88 4.78 123.49 10.80
CA ILE A 88 5.67 122.50 10.17
C ILE A 88 6.23 121.52 11.22
N HIS A 89 6.63 122.00 12.39
CA HIS A 89 7.12 121.15 13.48
C HIS A 89 6.05 120.19 14.02
N ASP A 90 4.80 120.62 14.14
CA ASP A 90 3.70 119.76 14.55
C ASP A 90 3.28 118.77 13.44
N LYS A 91 3.35 119.18 12.16
CA LYS A 91 3.20 118.25 11.01
C LYS A 91 4.30 117.19 11.00
N LEU A 92 5.54 117.56 11.30
CA LEU A 92 6.67 116.63 11.40
C LEU A 92 6.43 115.63 12.54
N ARG A 93 6.07 116.11 13.74
CA ARG A 93 5.76 115.23 14.90
C ARG A 93 4.64 114.25 14.58
N SER A 94 3.56 114.70 13.93
CA SER A 94 2.46 113.83 13.51
C SER A 94 2.84 112.86 12.38
N ALA A 95 3.86 113.15 11.59
CA ALA A 95 4.40 112.24 10.58
C ALA A 95 5.35 111.20 11.21
N GLU A 96 6.14 111.60 12.22
CA GLU A 96 6.99 110.71 13.02
C GLU A 96 6.15 109.71 13.83
N GLU A 97 5.10 110.16 14.52
CA GLU A 97 4.14 109.32 15.23
C GLU A 97 3.48 108.29 14.30
N LYS A 98 3.03 108.72 13.11
CA LYS A 98 2.50 107.81 12.08
C LYS A 98 3.55 106.83 11.54
N ARG A 99 4.83 107.22 11.49
CA ARG A 99 5.94 106.33 11.09
C ARG A 99 6.16 105.27 12.16
N GLU A 100 6.19 105.66 13.43
CA GLU A 100 6.35 104.72 14.56
C GLU A 100 5.16 103.76 14.66
N GLU A 101 3.92 104.22 14.46
CA GLU A 101 2.76 103.33 14.34
C GLU A 101 2.90 102.32 13.19
N ALA A 102 3.34 102.78 12.00
CA ALA A 102 3.52 101.90 10.84
C ALA A 102 4.64 100.89 11.07
N GLU A 103 5.74 101.31 11.71
CA GLU A 103 6.87 100.45 12.06
C GLU A 103 6.50 99.42 13.14
N ALA A 104 5.70 99.81 14.14
CA ALA A 104 5.15 98.89 15.13
C ALA A 104 4.22 97.83 14.50
N ARG A 105 3.34 98.24 13.57
CA ARG A 105 2.48 97.32 12.81
C ARG A 105 3.31 96.38 11.91
N ALA A 106 4.39 96.86 11.31
CA ALA A 106 5.29 96.03 10.50
C ALA A 106 6.00 94.97 11.35
N ARG A 107 6.52 95.34 12.54
CA ARG A 107 7.16 94.38 13.47
C ARG A 107 6.19 93.32 13.99
N GLU A 108 4.95 93.67 14.28
CA GLU A 108 3.95 92.69 14.72
C GLU A 108 3.53 91.75 13.57
N LEU A 109 3.43 92.24 12.33
CA LEU A 109 3.23 91.38 11.15
C LEU A 109 4.41 90.44 10.89
N GLU A 110 5.65 90.93 11.02
CA GLU A 110 6.87 90.10 10.89
C GLU A 110 6.89 88.96 11.91
N LYS A 111 6.51 89.25 13.16
CA LYS A 111 6.37 88.26 14.23
C LYS A 111 5.26 87.23 13.94
N GLN A 112 4.14 87.65 13.35
CA GLN A 112 3.07 86.72 12.93
C GLN A 112 3.52 85.82 11.77
N VAL A 113 4.25 86.38 10.79
CA VAL A 113 4.83 85.60 9.69
C VAL A 113 5.87 84.59 10.21
N ALA A 114 6.71 84.97 11.18
CA ALA A 114 7.65 84.06 11.83
C ALA A 114 6.92 82.91 12.55
N ALA A 115 5.90 83.21 13.36
CA ALA A 115 5.11 82.21 14.07
C ALA A 115 4.37 81.24 13.12
N LEU A 116 3.83 81.73 11.99
CA LEU A 116 3.24 80.90 10.95
C LEU A 116 4.29 80.02 10.26
N GLY A 117 5.49 80.56 9.98
CA GLY A 117 6.61 79.82 9.41
C GLY A 117 7.09 78.66 10.30
N GLU A 118 7.13 78.86 11.62
CA GLU A 118 7.41 77.81 12.58
C GLU A 118 6.32 76.71 12.58
N GLY A 119 5.04 77.10 12.56
CA GLY A 119 3.92 76.17 12.47
C GLY A 119 4.00 75.27 11.22
N VAL A 120 4.22 75.86 10.04
CA VAL A 120 4.39 75.13 8.78
C VAL A 120 5.64 74.23 8.81
N SER A 121 6.74 74.69 9.43
CA SER A 121 7.96 73.87 9.60
C SER A 121 7.71 72.64 10.49
N LEU A 122 6.93 72.79 11.56
CA LEU A 122 6.56 71.69 12.44
C LEU A 122 5.61 70.70 11.76
N GLU A 123 4.64 71.19 10.99
CA GLU A 123 3.72 70.35 10.21
C GLU A 123 4.47 69.54 9.14
N ALA A 124 5.40 70.17 8.39
CA ALA A 124 6.22 69.48 7.41
C ALA A 124 7.09 68.37 8.03
N LYS A 125 7.69 68.61 9.22
CA LYS A 125 8.43 67.60 9.99
C LYS A 125 7.52 66.45 10.46
N LEU A 126 6.29 66.75 10.86
CA LEU A 126 5.31 65.76 11.32
C LEU A 126 4.80 64.91 10.15
N LEU A 127 4.52 65.52 8.99
CA LEU A 127 4.19 64.83 7.74
C LEU A 127 5.33 63.92 7.28
N SER A 128 6.57 64.42 7.24
CA SER A 128 7.75 63.61 6.88
C SER A 128 7.93 62.39 7.80
N ARG A 129 7.72 62.55 9.11
CA ARG A 129 7.72 61.43 10.08
C ARG A 129 6.59 60.43 9.83
N LYS A 130 5.38 60.90 9.53
CA LYS A 130 4.24 60.03 9.18
C LYS A 130 4.49 59.26 7.87
N GLU A 131 5.04 59.93 6.86
CA GLU A 131 5.38 59.33 5.58
C GLU A 131 6.49 58.28 5.71
N ALA A 132 7.52 58.55 6.52
CA ALA A 132 8.56 57.58 6.86
C ALA A 132 7.99 56.36 7.62
N ALA A 133 7.11 56.57 8.60
CA ALA A 133 6.44 55.50 9.33
C ALA A 133 5.50 54.66 8.43
N LEU A 134 4.84 55.29 7.45
CA LEU A 134 4.04 54.58 6.44
C LEU A 134 4.94 53.74 5.52
N ARG A 135 6.04 54.30 4.98
CA ARG A 135 7.00 53.52 4.18
C ARG A 135 7.60 52.35 4.95
N GLN A 136 7.89 52.53 6.25
CA GLN A 136 8.36 51.44 7.11
C GLN A 136 7.29 50.34 7.28
N ARG A 137 6.02 50.71 7.48
CA ARG A 137 4.91 49.75 7.55
C ARG A 137 4.67 49.03 6.21
N GLU A 138 4.76 49.73 5.09
CA GLU A 138 4.67 49.11 3.75
C GLU A 138 5.81 48.13 3.48
N ALA A 139 7.04 48.48 3.87
CA ALA A 139 8.19 47.57 3.77
C ALA A 139 8.02 46.33 4.65
N ALA A 140 7.57 46.51 5.91
CA ALA A 140 7.26 45.40 6.81
C ALA A 140 6.15 44.49 6.27
N LEU A 141 5.07 45.06 5.70
CA LEU A 141 4.00 44.30 5.06
C LEU A 141 4.47 43.53 3.82
N LYS A 142 5.36 44.12 3.00
CA LYS A 142 5.95 43.42 1.84
C LYS A 142 6.85 42.26 2.28
N ALA A 143 7.69 42.45 3.29
CA ALA A 143 8.52 41.38 3.85
C ALA A 143 7.68 40.27 4.50
N ALA A 144 6.62 40.62 5.22
CA ALA A 144 5.68 39.66 5.81
C ALA A 144 4.94 38.84 4.73
N LYS A 145 4.50 39.49 3.64
CA LYS A 145 3.91 38.80 2.49
C LYS A 145 4.88 37.82 1.83
N GLN A 146 6.07 38.27 1.45
CA GLN A 146 7.11 37.41 0.85
C GLN A 146 7.46 36.20 1.74
N SER A 147 7.55 36.40 3.07
CA SER A 147 7.78 35.30 4.00
C SER A 147 6.56 34.37 4.19
N THR A 148 5.35 34.83 3.88
CA THR A 148 4.13 34.00 3.91
C THR A 148 3.97 33.24 2.61
N ASP A 149 4.13 33.91 1.46
CA ASP A 149 4.11 33.30 0.12
C ASP A 149 5.14 32.15 0.00
N GLY A 150 6.33 32.31 0.60
CA GLY A 150 7.34 31.25 0.69
C GLY A 150 6.90 30.05 1.54
N ARG A 151 6.29 30.29 2.70
CA ARG A 151 5.73 29.21 3.55
C ARG A 151 4.54 28.53 2.89
N ASP A 152 3.69 29.27 2.17
CA ASP A 152 2.55 28.72 1.45
C ASP A 152 3.01 27.79 0.31
N ALA A 153 4.13 28.11 -0.35
CA ALA A 153 4.78 27.23 -1.30
C ALA A 153 5.36 25.96 -0.64
N GLU A 154 6.05 26.08 0.50
CA GLU A 154 6.54 24.93 1.29
C GLU A 154 5.39 24.04 1.81
N ILE A 155 4.28 24.64 2.23
CA ILE A 155 3.06 23.92 2.64
C ILE A 155 2.43 23.20 1.43
N ALA A 156 2.48 23.78 0.23
CA ALA A 156 2.01 23.13 -0.98
C ALA A 156 2.89 21.93 -1.36
N THR A 157 4.22 22.04 -1.30
CA THR A 157 5.13 20.90 -1.57
C THR A 157 4.96 19.78 -0.55
N LEU A 158 4.89 20.11 0.75
CA LEU A 158 4.66 19.12 1.81
C LEU A 158 3.31 18.40 1.66
N ARG A 159 2.27 19.09 1.17
CA ARG A 159 0.97 18.45 0.87
C ARG A 159 1.06 17.49 -0.30
N THR A 160 1.80 17.83 -1.37
CA THR A 160 2.02 16.90 -2.49
C THR A 160 2.87 15.70 -2.10
N GLU A 161 3.89 15.89 -1.26
CA GLU A 161 4.70 14.80 -0.72
C GLU A 161 3.87 13.88 0.20
N LEU A 162 3.01 14.44 1.06
CA LEU A 162 2.10 13.65 1.91
C LEU A 162 1.09 12.83 1.10
N GLU A 163 0.53 13.37 0.02
CA GLU A 163 -0.41 12.61 -0.82
C GLU A 163 0.32 11.50 -1.59
N ASN A 164 1.50 11.78 -2.16
CA ASN A 164 2.34 10.76 -2.79
C ASN A 164 2.70 9.63 -1.81
N LEU A 165 3.14 9.97 -0.59
CA LEU A 165 3.48 8.99 0.45
C LEU A 165 2.26 8.18 0.90
N LYS A 166 1.06 8.77 0.88
CA LYS A 166 -0.20 8.08 1.18
C LYS A 166 -0.59 7.10 0.08
N ASP A 167 -0.42 7.48 -1.18
CA ASP A 167 -0.68 6.60 -2.33
C ASP A 167 0.37 5.47 -2.42
N GLU A 168 1.64 5.76 -2.13
CA GLU A 168 2.70 4.74 -1.97
C GLU A 168 2.40 3.78 -0.81
N ALA A 169 1.92 4.28 0.33
CA ALA A 169 1.52 3.45 1.46
C ALA A 169 0.28 2.58 1.15
N ALA A 170 -0.67 3.09 0.36
CA ALA A 170 -1.81 2.31 -0.12
C ALA A 170 -1.36 1.18 -1.07
N ALA A 171 -0.50 1.49 -2.04
CA ALA A 171 0.06 0.49 -2.96
C ALA A 171 0.89 -0.57 -2.23
N ALA A 172 1.68 -0.19 -1.22
CA ALA A 172 2.40 -1.13 -0.37
C ALA A 172 1.47 -2.01 0.49
N ALA A 173 0.33 -1.48 0.95
CA ALA A 173 -0.67 -2.26 1.68
C ALA A 173 -1.38 -3.27 0.76
N GLU A 174 -1.71 -2.88 -0.48
CA GLU A 174 -2.27 -3.78 -1.50
C GLU A 174 -1.29 -4.90 -1.85
N GLN A 175 -0.01 -4.59 -2.10
CA GLN A 175 1.04 -5.58 -2.35
C GLN A 175 1.24 -6.54 -1.16
N LEU A 176 1.17 -6.04 0.07
CA LEU A 176 1.25 -6.88 1.26
C LEU A 176 0.04 -7.82 1.35
N GLN A 177 -1.17 -7.35 1.05
CA GLN A 177 -2.37 -8.17 1.04
C GLN A 177 -2.33 -9.24 -0.07
N GLU A 178 -1.82 -8.89 -1.26
CA GLU A 178 -1.61 -9.82 -2.37
C GLU A 178 -0.61 -10.91 -1.95
N ALA A 179 0.58 -10.55 -1.47
CA ALA A 179 1.60 -11.49 -1.00
C ALA A 179 1.12 -12.35 0.19
N GLU A 180 0.30 -11.80 1.09
CA GLU A 180 -0.37 -12.58 2.13
C GLU A 180 -1.36 -13.60 1.55
N SER A 181 -2.08 -13.27 0.49
CA SER A 181 -3.00 -14.19 -0.17
C SER A 181 -2.25 -15.31 -0.92
N GLU A 182 -1.15 -14.97 -1.59
CA GLU A 182 -0.27 -15.93 -2.26
C GLU A 182 0.39 -16.88 -1.26
N THR A 183 0.93 -16.36 -0.15
CA THR A 183 1.56 -17.21 0.89
C THR A 183 0.54 -18.11 1.61
N LYS A 184 -0.71 -17.67 1.78
CA LYS A 184 -1.82 -18.53 2.26
C LYS A 184 -2.15 -19.63 1.24
N SER A 185 -2.22 -19.29 -0.05
CA SER A 185 -2.44 -20.24 -1.15
C SER A 185 -1.33 -21.30 -1.23
N LEU A 186 -0.06 -20.86 -1.26
CA LEU A 186 1.11 -21.74 -1.28
C LEU A 186 1.17 -22.66 -0.06
N ARG A 187 0.90 -22.15 1.15
CA ARG A 187 0.84 -22.98 2.37
C ARG A 187 -0.23 -24.07 2.26
N THR A 188 -1.40 -23.72 1.73
CA THR A 188 -2.51 -24.68 1.49
C THR A 188 -2.11 -25.73 0.45
N MET A 189 -1.43 -25.33 -0.63
CA MET A 189 -0.89 -26.24 -1.63
C MET A 189 0.14 -27.20 -1.02
N THR A 190 1.11 -26.70 -0.24
CA THR A 190 2.10 -27.56 0.44
C THR A 190 1.43 -28.54 1.42
N GLN A 191 0.42 -28.11 2.16
CA GLN A 191 -0.32 -29.00 3.07
C GLN A 191 -1.07 -30.11 2.32
N ARG A 192 -1.65 -29.82 1.15
CA ARG A 192 -2.30 -30.83 0.28
C ARG A 192 -1.32 -31.80 -0.38
N MET A 193 -0.03 -31.47 -0.48
CA MET A 193 1.00 -32.41 -0.96
C MET A 193 1.38 -33.45 0.10
N ILE A 194 1.17 -33.16 1.38
CA ILE A 194 1.45 -34.09 2.48
C ILE A 194 0.25 -35.03 2.65
N LEU A 195 0.54 -36.33 2.80
CA LEU A 195 -0.48 -37.33 3.08
C LEU A 195 -0.88 -37.30 4.56
N THR A 196 -2.18 -37.47 4.83
CA THR A 196 -2.66 -37.74 6.19
C THR A 196 -2.26 -39.15 6.64
N GLN A 197 -2.35 -39.43 7.95
CA GLN A 197 -2.06 -40.76 8.48
C GLN A 197 -2.92 -41.85 7.79
N GLU A 198 -4.20 -41.58 7.55
CA GLU A 198 -5.08 -42.56 6.92
C GLU A 198 -4.81 -42.74 5.42
N GLU A 199 -4.45 -41.67 4.72
CA GLU A 199 -4.00 -41.74 3.33
C GLU A 199 -2.70 -42.53 3.21
N MET A 200 -1.81 -42.42 4.20
CA MET A 200 -0.58 -43.20 4.27
C MET A 200 -0.86 -44.68 4.58
N GLU A 201 -1.79 -44.99 5.50
CA GLU A 201 -2.28 -46.37 5.71
C GLU A 201 -2.87 -46.94 4.40
N GLU A 202 -3.62 -46.14 3.64
CA GLU A 202 -4.14 -46.52 2.32
C GLU A 202 -3.05 -46.79 1.29
N VAL A 203 -2.00 -45.96 1.20
CA VAL A 203 -0.83 -46.20 0.33
C VAL A 203 -0.15 -47.53 0.67
N VAL A 204 0.04 -47.83 1.95
CA VAL A 204 0.65 -49.09 2.39
C VAL A 204 -0.22 -50.28 1.97
N LEU A 205 -1.53 -50.23 2.21
CA LEU A 205 -2.45 -51.29 1.79
C LEU A 205 -2.44 -51.49 0.26
N LYS A 206 -2.48 -50.40 -0.52
CA LYS A 206 -2.40 -50.47 -2.00
C LYS A 206 -1.08 -51.08 -2.49
N ARG A 207 0.05 -50.83 -1.81
CA ARG A 207 1.33 -51.54 -2.06
C ARG A 207 1.24 -53.03 -1.72
N CYS A 208 0.60 -53.39 -0.61
CA CYS A 208 0.40 -54.79 -0.22
C CYS A 208 -0.44 -55.56 -1.26
N TRP A 209 -1.51 -54.95 -1.77
CA TRP A 209 -2.31 -55.49 -2.88
C TRP A 209 -1.41 -55.73 -4.11
N LEU A 210 -0.70 -54.70 -4.57
CA LEU A 210 0.22 -54.82 -5.72
C LEU A 210 1.28 -55.92 -5.53
N ALA A 211 1.95 -55.96 -4.38
CA ALA A 211 2.96 -56.96 -4.07
C ALA A 211 2.40 -58.39 -4.11
N ARG A 212 1.22 -58.61 -3.48
CA ARG A 212 0.55 -59.92 -3.46
C ARG A 212 0.14 -60.37 -4.86
N TYR A 213 -0.59 -59.56 -5.62
CA TYR A 213 -1.10 -59.98 -6.93
C TYR A 213 0.00 -60.14 -7.97
N TRP A 214 1.04 -59.31 -7.97
CA TRP A 214 2.20 -59.55 -8.83
C TRP A 214 2.98 -60.81 -8.39
N GLY A 215 3.03 -61.12 -7.09
CA GLY A 215 3.60 -62.38 -6.60
C GLY A 215 2.83 -63.63 -7.05
N LEU A 216 1.50 -63.60 -6.93
CA LEU A 216 0.62 -64.65 -7.45
C LEU A 216 0.74 -64.76 -8.98
N ALA A 217 0.87 -63.63 -9.70
CA ALA A 217 1.10 -63.65 -11.14
C ALA A 217 2.41 -64.37 -11.52
N VAL A 218 3.50 -64.14 -10.78
CA VAL A 218 4.76 -64.90 -10.95
C VAL A 218 4.55 -66.39 -10.70
N GLN A 219 3.89 -66.76 -9.60
CA GLN A 219 3.64 -68.17 -9.25
C GLN A 219 2.81 -68.92 -10.31
N HIS A 220 1.83 -68.26 -10.91
CA HIS A 220 0.94 -68.84 -11.92
C HIS A 220 1.37 -68.57 -13.38
N GLY A 221 2.49 -67.89 -13.62
CA GLY A 221 3.00 -67.59 -14.96
C GLY A 221 2.18 -66.55 -15.75
N ILE A 222 1.40 -65.72 -15.05
CA ILE A 222 0.57 -64.64 -15.62
C ILE A 222 1.47 -63.44 -15.91
N CYS A 223 1.39 -62.87 -17.13
CA CYS A 223 2.21 -61.72 -17.54
C CYS A 223 3.71 -61.90 -17.24
N ALA A 224 4.25 -63.10 -17.52
CA ALA A 224 5.59 -63.53 -17.10
C ALA A 224 6.75 -62.64 -17.59
N ASP A 225 6.52 -61.82 -18.62
CA ASP A 225 7.46 -60.82 -19.15
C ASP A 225 7.65 -59.61 -18.22
N VAL A 226 6.64 -59.26 -17.42
CA VAL A 226 6.67 -58.12 -16.48
C VAL A 226 6.50 -58.51 -15.02
N ALA A 227 5.82 -59.62 -14.71
CA ALA A 227 5.38 -59.95 -13.36
C ALA A 227 6.53 -60.04 -12.34
N VAL A 228 7.70 -60.58 -12.74
CA VAL A 228 8.88 -60.68 -11.87
C VAL A 228 9.36 -59.30 -11.42
N SER A 229 9.62 -58.39 -12.37
CA SER A 229 10.14 -57.06 -12.04
C SER A 229 9.12 -56.19 -11.29
N LYS A 230 7.83 -56.37 -11.56
CA LYS A 230 6.75 -55.72 -10.81
C LYS A 230 6.64 -56.26 -9.38
N HIS A 231 6.71 -57.57 -9.20
CA HIS A 231 6.69 -58.21 -7.88
C HIS A 231 7.91 -57.79 -7.04
N GLU A 232 9.11 -57.78 -7.61
CA GLU A 232 10.34 -57.30 -6.95
C GLU A 232 10.19 -55.85 -6.48
N HIS A 233 9.71 -54.95 -7.34
CA HIS A 233 9.51 -53.55 -7.00
C HIS A 233 8.49 -53.35 -5.86
N TRP A 234 7.30 -53.93 -5.98
CA TRP A 234 6.23 -53.72 -5.00
C TRP A 234 6.50 -54.44 -3.67
N SER A 235 7.13 -55.61 -3.69
CA SER A 235 7.47 -56.35 -2.46
C SER A 235 8.62 -55.71 -1.68
N ALA A 236 9.52 -54.99 -2.34
CA ALA A 236 10.51 -54.15 -1.65
C ALA A 236 9.85 -53.01 -0.85
N LEU A 237 8.67 -52.55 -1.26
CA LEU A 237 7.88 -51.50 -0.59
C LEU A 237 6.81 -52.05 0.38
N ALA A 238 6.48 -53.34 0.28
CA ALA A 238 5.52 -54.05 1.13
C ALA A 238 5.96 -55.52 1.33
N PRO A 239 6.92 -55.79 2.25
CA PRO A 239 7.55 -57.10 2.39
C PRO A 239 6.68 -58.16 3.09
N LEU A 240 5.65 -57.74 3.82
CA LEU A 240 4.68 -58.60 4.53
C LEU A 240 3.25 -58.22 4.12
N PRO A 241 2.86 -58.41 2.85
CA PRO A 241 1.65 -57.84 2.30
C PRO A 241 0.38 -58.45 2.92
N PHE A 242 0.40 -59.75 3.25
CA PHE A 242 -0.73 -60.45 3.82
C PHE A 242 -0.96 -60.01 5.27
N GLU A 243 0.08 -60.06 6.08
CA GLU A 243 0.06 -59.76 7.51
C GLU A 243 -0.40 -58.32 7.78
N VAL A 244 0.04 -57.36 6.96
CA VAL A 244 -0.36 -55.95 7.07
C VAL A 244 -1.85 -55.76 6.75
N VAL A 245 -2.36 -56.37 5.67
CA VAL A 245 -3.78 -56.23 5.29
C VAL A 245 -4.69 -56.95 6.28
N ILE A 246 -4.34 -58.16 6.73
CA ILE A 246 -5.08 -58.88 7.78
C ILE A 246 -5.09 -58.07 9.10
N SER A 247 -3.95 -57.48 9.49
CA SER A 247 -3.86 -56.64 10.70
C SER A 247 -4.71 -55.37 10.59
N ALA A 248 -4.78 -54.74 9.41
CA ALA A 248 -5.62 -53.57 9.17
C ALA A 248 -7.12 -53.92 9.21
N GLY A 249 -7.53 -55.05 8.62
CA GLY A 249 -8.90 -55.56 8.71
C GLY A 249 -9.30 -55.92 10.14
N GLN A 250 -8.40 -56.55 10.91
CA GLN A 250 -8.63 -56.87 12.32
C GLN A 250 -8.72 -55.61 13.20
N LYS A 251 -7.82 -54.62 12.99
CA LYS A 251 -7.91 -53.29 13.63
C LYS A 251 -9.26 -52.63 13.35
N ALA A 252 -9.70 -52.65 12.09
CA ALA A 252 -11.00 -52.13 11.69
C ALA A 252 -12.17 -52.89 12.33
N LYS A 253 -12.09 -54.22 12.47
CA LYS A 253 -13.10 -55.01 13.20
C LYS A 253 -13.21 -54.57 14.66
N GLU A 254 -12.08 -54.48 15.37
CA GLU A 254 -12.02 -54.17 16.82
C GLU A 254 -12.36 -52.73 17.21
N GLU A 255 -12.39 -51.78 16.26
CA GLU A 255 -12.55 -50.35 16.56
C GLU A 255 -13.89 -50.01 17.25
N SER A 256 -14.93 -50.82 17.00
CA SER A 256 -16.24 -50.80 17.68
C SER A 256 -16.12 -50.87 19.21
N ASP A 257 -15.21 -51.69 19.73
CA ASP A 257 -15.16 -52.01 21.17
C ASP A 257 -14.33 -51.00 21.98
N ARG A 258 -13.72 -50.00 21.32
CA ARG A 258 -12.69 -49.11 21.91
C ARG A 258 -13.15 -47.67 22.16
N VAL A 259 -14.45 -47.38 22.06
CA VAL A 259 -15.10 -46.05 22.21
C VAL A 259 -14.88 -45.37 23.59
N GLY A 260 -14.13 -45.99 24.51
CA GLY A 260 -13.80 -45.46 25.85
C GLY A 260 -12.32 -45.21 26.17
N ARG A 261 -11.36 -45.32 25.22
CA ARG A 261 -9.92 -45.16 25.55
C ARG A 261 -9.10 -44.36 24.52
N ASP A 262 -9.29 -43.06 24.55
CA ASP A 262 -8.69 -42.08 23.62
C ASP A 262 -7.15 -41.89 23.76
N SER A 263 -6.51 -42.52 24.75
CA SER A 263 -5.07 -42.30 25.05
C SER A 263 -4.11 -43.21 24.26
N ASP A 264 -4.51 -44.44 23.94
CA ASP A 264 -3.63 -45.42 23.27
C ASP A 264 -3.63 -45.29 21.72
N ARG A 265 -4.62 -44.57 21.15
CA ARG A 265 -4.73 -44.28 19.71
C ARG A 265 -3.47 -43.62 19.14
N SER A 266 -2.78 -42.81 19.93
CA SER A 266 -1.55 -42.13 19.51
C SER A 266 -0.27 -42.99 19.56
N LYS A 267 -0.33 -44.21 20.13
CA LYS A 267 0.87 -44.99 20.48
C LYS A 267 1.03 -46.27 19.66
N ILE A 268 -0.09 -46.95 19.35
CA ILE A 268 -0.11 -48.14 18.49
C ILE A 268 -0.09 -47.75 17.00
N VAL A 269 -0.65 -46.59 16.64
CA VAL A 269 -0.63 -46.07 15.26
C VAL A 269 0.78 -45.79 14.74
N ARG A 270 1.75 -45.53 15.64
CA ARG A 270 3.16 -45.31 15.26
C ARG A 270 3.84 -46.58 14.71
N ASP A 271 3.54 -47.75 15.26
CA ASP A 271 4.17 -49.02 14.84
C ASP A 271 3.80 -49.43 13.39
N LEU A 272 2.67 -48.95 12.86
CA LEU A 272 2.28 -49.15 11.45
C LEU A 272 2.70 -47.98 10.54
N SER A 273 2.75 -46.74 11.03
CA SER A 273 3.20 -45.59 10.24
C SER A 273 4.69 -45.65 9.89
N ASP A 274 5.50 -46.25 10.77
CA ASP A 274 6.95 -46.31 10.61
C ASP A 274 7.40 -47.30 9.51
N LEU A 275 6.46 -48.04 8.90
CA LEU A 275 6.69 -48.96 7.77
C LEU A 275 6.58 -48.26 6.41
N THR A 276 7.42 -47.24 6.20
CA THR A 276 7.83 -46.72 4.88
C THR A 276 6.71 -46.17 3.98
N GLY A 277 5.60 -45.69 4.56
CA GLY A 277 4.65 -44.85 3.86
C GLY A 277 5.27 -43.48 3.56
N GLU A 278 5.77 -43.25 2.35
CA GLU A 278 6.37 -41.96 1.98
C GLU A 278 5.27 -40.88 1.97
N GLY A 279 5.24 -40.01 2.98
CA GLY A 279 4.13 -39.08 3.27
C GLY A 279 3.91 -37.93 2.27
N ASN A 280 4.29 -38.10 1.01
CA ASN A 280 4.08 -37.16 -0.10
C ASN A 280 3.07 -37.74 -1.10
N ILE A 281 2.27 -36.89 -1.73
CA ILE A 281 1.26 -37.25 -2.75
C ILE A 281 1.80 -38.12 -3.89
N GLU A 282 3.09 -38.01 -4.21
CA GLU A 282 3.78 -38.85 -5.21
C GLU A 282 3.70 -40.35 -4.91
N SER A 283 3.71 -40.75 -3.62
CA SER A 283 3.61 -42.17 -3.24
C SER A 283 2.21 -42.73 -3.52
N MET A 284 1.16 -41.92 -3.27
CA MET A 284 -0.22 -42.24 -3.63
C MET A 284 -0.39 -42.32 -5.15
N LEU A 285 0.13 -41.34 -5.90
CA LEU A 285 0.08 -41.37 -7.37
C LEU A 285 0.81 -42.60 -7.95
N SER A 286 1.93 -43.02 -7.36
CA SER A 286 2.67 -44.21 -7.76
C SER A 286 1.85 -45.50 -7.58
N VAL A 287 1.20 -45.70 -6.41
CA VAL A 287 0.35 -46.89 -6.19
C VAL A 287 -0.90 -46.87 -7.06
N GLU A 288 -1.51 -45.69 -7.28
CA GLU A 288 -2.63 -45.51 -8.20
C GLU A 288 -2.26 -45.85 -9.65
N MET A 289 -1.05 -45.50 -10.09
CA MET A 289 -0.53 -45.92 -11.39
C MET A 289 -0.30 -47.44 -11.45
N GLY A 290 0.26 -48.03 -10.38
CA GLY A 290 0.46 -49.47 -10.27
C GLY A 290 -0.83 -50.28 -10.32
N LEU A 291 -1.87 -49.86 -9.58
CA LEU A 291 -3.18 -50.51 -9.57
C LEU A 291 -3.87 -50.40 -10.94
N ARG A 292 -3.77 -49.24 -11.60
CA ARG A 292 -4.31 -49.03 -12.95
C ARG A 292 -3.62 -49.91 -13.99
N GLU A 293 -2.32 -50.16 -13.84
CA GLU A 293 -1.57 -51.10 -14.68
C GLU A 293 -1.97 -52.56 -14.42
N LEU A 294 -2.05 -52.96 -13.15
CA LEU A 294 -2.51 -54.30 -12.72
C LEU A 294 -3.92 -54.62 -13.28
N ALA A 295 -4.85 -53.67 -13.18
CA ALA A 295 -6.19 -53.76 -13.73
C ALA A 295 -6.22 -53.74 -15.27
N SER A 296 -5.41 -52.90 -15.91
CA SER A 296 -5.32 -52.83 -17.38
C SER A 296 -4.79 -54.13 -17.99
N LEU A 297 -3.92 -54.85 -17.29
CA LEU A 297 -3.39 -56.15 -17.68
C LEU A 297 -4.26 -57.32 -17.19
N LYS A 298 -5.34 -57.05 -16.45
CA LYS A 298 -6.28 -58.03 -15.88
C LYS A 298 -5.61 -59.12 -15.04
N VAL A 299 -4.58 -58.73 -14.30
CA VAL A 299 -3.80 -59.67 -13.49
C VAL A 299 -4.67 -60.27 -12.38
N GLU A 300 -5.52 -59.47 -11.74
CA GLU A 300 -6.49 -59.93 -10.73
C GLU A 300 -7.44 -60.98 -11.30
N ASP A 301 -8.14 -60.68 -12.41
CA ASP A 301 -9.05 -61.62 -13.10
C ASP A 301 -8.35 -62.95 -13.41
N ALA A 302 -7.10 -62.89 -13.91
CA ALA A 302 -6.32 -64.06 -14.28
C ALA A 302 -5.85 -64.87 -13.04
N VAL A 303 -5.49 -64.21 -11.94
CA VAL A 303 -5.14 -64.85 -10.66
C VAL A 303 -6.35 -65.57 -10.07
N VAL A 304 -7.52 -64.91 -10.02
CA VAL A 304 -8.77 -65.53 -9.54
C VAL A 304 -9.13 -66.76 -10.36
N LEU A 305 -8.98 -66.70 -11.69
CA LEU A 305 -9.19 -67.86 -12.57
C LEU A 305 -8.16 -68.98 -12.34
N ALA A 306 -6.90 -68.66 -12.03
CA ALA A 306 -5.85 -69.64 -11.77
C ALA A 306 -6.06 -70.36 -10.42
N LEU A 307 -6.39 -69.61 -9.36
CA LEU A 307 -6.75 -70.15 -8.04
C LEU A 307 -7.98 -71.05 -8.14
N ALA A 308 -9.03 -70.61 -8.84
CA ALA A 308 -10.25 -71.40 -9.04
C ALA A 308 -10.02 -72.68 -9.86
N GLN A 309 -9.04 -72.71 -10.77
CA GLN A 309 -8.68 -73.93 -11.51
C GLN A 309 -8.02 -74.98 -10.60
N HIS A 310 -7.34 -74.55 -9.54
CA HIS A 310 -6.72 -75.45 -8.55
C HIS A 310 -7.72 -76.05 -7.55
N ARG A 311 -8.99 -75.60 -7.53
CA ARG A 311 -10.09 -76.23 -6.77
C ARG A 311 -10.44 -77.67 -7.21
N ARG A 312 -9.85 -78.20 -8.28
CA ARG A 312 -10.12 -79.57 -8.76
C ARG A 312 -9.17 -80.58 -8.13
N PRO A 313 -9.65 -81.52 -7.29
CA PRO A 313 -8.85 -82.66 -6.89
C PRO A 313 -8.49 -83.52 -8.10
N SER A 314 -7.37 -84.22 -7.97
CA SER A 314 -6.81 -85.15 -8.94
C SER A 314 -7.59 -86.47 -9.04
N THR A 315 -8.84 -86.40 -9.53
CA THR A 315 -9.78 -87.53 -9.70
C THR A 315 -9.23 -88.68 -10.57
N VAL A 316 -8.14 -88.45 -11.33
CA VAL A 316 -7.57 -89.39 -12.30
C VAL A 316 -6.77 -90.54 -11.66
N ARG A 317 -6.64 -90.63 -10.32
CA ARG A 317 -5.86 -91.70 -9.65
C ARG A 317 -6.63 -92.63 -8.69
N GLN A 318 -7.96 -92.59 -8.66
CA GLN A 318 -8.78 -93.51 -7.84
C GLN A 318 -9.74 -94.42 -8.63
N THR A 319 -9.66 -94.47 -9.96
CA THR A 319 -10.47 -95.40 -10.79
C THR A 319 -9.98 -96.87 -10.80
N PHE A 320 -9.03 -97.24 -9.93
CA PHE A 320 -8.50 -98.60 -9.82
C PHE A 320 -8.25 -99.05 -8.37
N SER A 321 -9.27 -98.99 -7.50
CA SER A 321 -9.42 -99.98 -6.42
C SER A 321 -10.85 -100.03 -5.86
N ASP A 322 -11.35 -101.27 -5.78
CA ASP A 322 -12.43 -101.80 -4.96
C ASP A 322 -13.87 -101.24 -5.00
N LEU A 323 -14.72 -102.11 -5.56
CA LEU A 323 -16.17 -102.16 -5.47
C LEU A 323 -16.67 -102.17 -4.00
N ARG A 324 -17.61 -101.27 -3.63
CA ARG A 324 -18.67 -101.53 -2.62
C ARG A 324 -19.87 -100.56 -2.76
N PRO A 325 -21.01 -100.75 -2.04
CA PRO A 325 -22.36 -100.64 -2.63
C PRO A 325 -22.98 -99.22 -2.59
N PRO A 326 -24.02 -98.97 -3.41
CA PRO A 326 -24.70 -97.68 -3.46
C PRO A 326 -25.70 -97.53 -2.29
N GLY A 327 -25.47 -96.55 -1.40
CA GLY A 327 -26.35 -96.39 -0.24
C GLY A 327 -26.03 -95.27 0.74
N ASP A 328 -25.57 -94.10 0.30
CA ASP A 328 -25.48 -92.89 1.17
C ASP A 328 -25.81 -91.60 0.39
N PRO A 329 -26.85 -90.82 0.78
CA PRO A 329 -27.23 -89.59 0.10
C PRO A 329 -26.48 -88.37 0.67
N LYS A 330 -25.15 -88.34 0.56
CA LYS A 330 -24.31 -87.17 0.92
C LYS A 330 -23.15 -86.91 -0.04
N PHE A 331 -23.43 -86.78 -1.33
CA PHE A 331 -22.57 -86.02 -2.25
C PHE A 331 -22.77 -84.50 -2.07
N THR A 332 -22.59 -84.02 -0.84
CA THR A 332 -22.13 -82.65 -0.58
C THR A 332 -20.62 -82.75 -0.37
N GLU A 333 -19.93 -83.12 -1.44
CA GLU A 333 -18.50 -82.86 -1.58
C GLU A 333 -18.40 -81.34 -1.67
N ALA A 334 -18.19 -80.69 -0.51
CA ALA A 334 -17.93 -79.27 -0.48
C ALA A 334 -16.72 -79.02 -1.38
N ILE A 335 -16.83 -78.05 -2.29
CA ILE A 335 -15.68 -77.59 -3.05
C ILE A 335 -14.82 -76.82 -2.04
N GLU A 336 -13.95 -77.57 -1.35
CA GLU A 336 -12.97 -77.04 -0.40
C GLU A 336 -12.03 -76.11 -1.18
N LEU A 337 -11.83 -74.91 -0.63
CA LEU A 337 -10.90 -73.95 -1.22
C LEU A 337 -9.48 -74.48 -1.09
N SER A 338 -8.65 -74.19 -2.10
CA SER A 338 -7.20 -74.39 -1.94
C SER A 338 -6.65 -73.39 -0.92
N GLU A 339 -5.57 -73.73 -0.21
CA GLU A 339 -4.96 -72.85 0.80
C GLU A 339 -4.67 -71.44 0.27
N ALA A 340 -4.02 -71.33 -0.89
CA ALA A 340 -3.72 -70.07 -1.56
C ALA A 340 -4.98 -69.25 -1.93
N GLU A 341 -6.11 -69.92 -2.11
CA GLU A 341 -7.40 -69.28 -2.42
C GLU A 341 -8.16 -68.89 -1.15
N ALA A 342 -8.11 -69.70 -0.08
CA ALA A 342 -8.63 -69.32 1.23
C ALA A 342 -7.89 -68.08 1.77
N ASP A 343 -6.57 -68.00 1.59
CA ASP A 343 -5.78 -66.80 1.87
C ASP A 343 -6.24 -65.60 1.05
N ASP A 344 -6.60 -65.80 -0.21
CA ASP A 344 -7.06 -64.71 -1.08
C ASP A 344 -8.45 -64.19 -0.68
N VAL A 345 -9.33 -65.08 -0.20
CA VAL A 345 -10.60 -64.69 0.43
C VAL A 345 -10.33 -63.87 1.69
N LEU A 346 -9.54 -64.38 2.64
CA LEU A 346 -9.23 -63.67 3.89
C LEU A 346 -8.60 -62.29 3.64
N PHE A 347 -7.69 -62.20 2.67
CA PHE A 347 -7.05 -60.95 2.26
C PHE A 347 -8.08 -59.93 1.75
N LYS A 348 -9.05 -60.36 0.95
CA LYS A 348 -10.14 -59.51 0.43
C LYS A 348 -11.17 -59.16 1.50
N GLU A 349 -11.53 -60.08 2.39
CA GLU A 349 -12.44 -59.81 3.51
C GLU A 349 -11.85 -58.75 4.45
N ALA A 350 -10.55 -58.84 4.75
CA ALA A 350 -9.85 -57.85 5.56
C ALA A 350 -9.79 -56.48 4.86
N TRP A 351 -9.51 -56.45 3.55
CA TRP A 351 -9.58 -55.24 2.73
C TRP A 351 -10.96 -54.58 2.79
N LEU A 352 -12.02 -55.36 2.54
CA LEU A 352 -13.40 -54.88 2.54
C LEU A 352 -13.81 -54.38 3.93
N THR A 353 -13.46 -55.09 4.99
CA THR A 353 -13.69 -54.67 6.38
C THR A 353 -13.03 -53.32 6.68
N TYR A 354 -11.79 -53.11 6.24
CA TYR A 354 -11.08 -51.83 6.43
C TYR A 354 -11.77 -50.67 5.69
N TYR A 355 -12.07 -50.82 4.41
CA TYR A 355 -12.67 -49.73 3.63
C TYR A 355 -14.11 -49.42 4.04
N TRP A 356 -14.92 -50.42 4.40
CA TRP A 356 -16.27 -50.17 4.91
C TRP A 356 -16.25 -49.55 6.32
N ARG A 357 -15.26 -49.86 7.18
CA ARG A 357 -15.06 -49.12 8.44
C ARG A 357 -14.68 -47.67 8.18
N ARG A 358 -13.75 -47.39 7.26
CA ARG A 358 -13.41 -46.00 6.91
C ARG A 358 -14.61 -45.25 6.30
N ALA A 359 -15.38 -45.89 5.43
CA ALA A 359 -16.58 -45.30 4.85
C ALA A 359 -17.58 -44.86 5.93
N LEU A 360 -17.86 -45.75 6.89
CA LEU A 360 -18.69 -45.46 8.06
C LEU A 360 -18.14 -44.28 8.90
N VAL A 361 -16.85 -44.27 9.22
CA VAL A 361 -16.22 -43.23 10.05
C VAL A 361 -16.29 -41.84 9.38
N HIS A 362 -16.20 -41.79 8.06
CA HIS A 362 -16.17 -40.54 7.27
C HIS A 362 -17.52 -40.13 6.66
N GLY A 363 -18.61 -40.82 6.98
CA GLY A 363 -19.94 -40.51 6.43
C GLY A 363 -20.06 -40.71 4.91
N VAL A 364 -19.35 -41.72 4.38
CA VAL A 364 -19.40 -42.13 2.96
C VAL A 364 -20.37 -43.30 2.82
N GLU A 365 -21.37 -43.16 1.94
CA GLU A 365 -22.45 -44.15 1.73
C GLU A 365 -23.12 -44.57 3.07
N GLU A 366 -23.50 -43.58 3.90
CA GLU A 366 -24.06 -43.76 5.26
C GLU A 366 -25.23 -44.74 5.35
N ASP A 367 -26.01 -44.88 4.27
CA ASP A 367 -27.19 -45.76 4.20
C ASP A 367 -26.85 -47.25 4.04
N ILE A 368 -25.60 -47.59 3.67
CA ILE A 368 -25.15 -48.98 3.46
C ILE A 368 -23.84 -49.33 4.16
N ALA A 369 -23.02 -48.36 4.58
CA ALA A 369 -21.68 -48.61 5.11
C ALA A 369 -21.69 -49.47 6.38
N GLU A 370 -22.60 -49.22 7.32
CA GLU A 370 -22.76 -50.04 8.54
C GLU A 370 -23.20 -51.47 8.19
N ASP A 371 -24.25 -51.63 7.38
CA ASP A 371 -24.76 -52.95 6.97
C ASP A 371 -23.69 -53.79 6.25
N ARG A 372 -22.88 -53.16 5.39
CA ARG A 372 -21.76 -53.80 4.70
C ARG A 372 -20.64 -54.17 5.66
N LEU A 373 -20.31 -53.30 6.61
CA LEU A 373 -19.29 -53.56 7.60
C LEU A 373 -19.67 -54.71 8.54
N GLN A 374 -20.91 -54.73 9.06
CA GLN A 374 -21.43 -55.82 9.88
C GLN A 374 -21.46 -57.15 9.13
N PHE A 375 -21.81 -57.12 7.83
CA PHE A 375 -21.74 -58.31 6.97
C PHE A 375 -20.33 -58.92 6.93
N TRP A 376 -19.28 -58.13 6.65
CA TRP A 376 -17.91 -58.65 6.60
C TRP A 376 -17.38 -59.07 7.99
N ILE A 377 -17.69 -58.30 9.04
CA ILE A 377 -17.32 -58.65 10.42
C ILE A 377 -17.91 -60.01 10.82
N SER A 378 -19.16 -60.30 10.47
CA SER A 378 -19.85 -61.56 10.80
C SER A 378 -19.26 -62.81 10.14
N ARG A 379 -18.57 -62.64 9.00
CA ARG A 379 -17.95 -63.74 8.23
C ARG A 379 -16.54 -64.08 8.68
N SER A 380 -15.76 -63.06 9.05
CA SER A 380 -14.36 -63.17 9.53
C SER A 380 -14.13 -64.10 10.74
N GLU A 381 -15.19 -64.67 11.34
CA GLU A 381 -15.13 -65.60 12.47
C GLU A 381 -15.17 -67.08 12.06
N GLN A 382 -15.39 -67.35 10.78
CA GLN A 382 -15.56 -68.70 10.23
C GLN A 382 -14.45 -69.00 9.20
N ALA A 383 -14.22 -70.29 8.93
CA ALA A 383 -13.27 -70.68 7.89
C ALA A 383 -13.84 -70.34 6.49
N PRO A 384 -13.04 -69.76 5.58
CA PRO A 384 -13.50 -69.37 4.24
C PRO A 384 -14.17 -70.50 3.46
N THR A 385 -15.35 -70.24 2.90
CA THR A 385 -16.09 -71.19 2.06
C THR A 385 -16.03 -70.81 0.58
N SER A 386 -16.38 -71.74 -0.31
CA SER A 386 -16.48 -71.47 -1.74
C SER A 386 -17.57 -70.46 -2.13
N HIS A 387 -18.48 -70.10 -1.21
CA HIS A 387 -19.42 -68.99 -1.38
C HIS A 387 -18.78 -67.64 -1.03
N ASP A 388 -17.95 -67.59 0.02
CA ASP A 388 -17.21 -66.37 0.40
C ASP A 388 -16.28 -65.94 -0.73
N ALA A 389 -15.64 -66.90 -1.40
CA ALA A 389 -14.84 -66.65 -2.61
C ALA A 389 -15.60 -66.03 -3.80
N VAL A 390 -16.94 -66.07 -3.82
CA VAL A 390 -17.75 -65.35 -4.83
C VAL A 390 -18.21 -64.00 -4.29
N ASP A 391 -18.47 -63.91 -2.99
CA ASP A 391 -18.93 -62.67 -2.37
C ASP A 391 -17.80 -61.64 -2.22
N VAL A 392 -16.55 -62.05 -1.96
CA VAL A 392 -15.43 -61.11 -1.93
C VAL A 392 -15.21 -60.42 -3.29
N GLU A 393 -15.33 -61.14 -4.41
CA GLU A 393 -15.30 -60.54 -5.75
C GLU A 393 -16.44 -59.53 -5.92
N ARG A 394 -17.65 -59.90 -5.48
CA ARG A 394 -18.82 -59.01 -5.52
C ARG A 394 -18.59 -57.76 -4.67
N GLY A 395 -18.01 -57.89 -3.48
CA GLY A 395 -17.70 -56.79 -2.57
C GLY A 395 -16.65 -55.84 -3.12
N VAL A 396 -15.57 -56.37 -3.71
CA VAL A 396 -14.53 -55.56 -4.36
C VAL A 396 -15.09 -54.82 -5.59
N VAL A 397 -15.93 -55.48 -6.39
CA VAL A 397 -16.63 -54.84 -7.52
C VAL A 397 -17.63 -53.78 -7.05
N GLU A 398 -18.34 -54.00 -5.95
CA GLU A 398 -19.26 -53.02 -5.35
C GLU A 398 -18.52 -51.77 -4.85
N LEU A 399 -17.45 -51.96 -4.08
CA LEU A 399 -16.57 -50.88 -3.58
C LEU A 399 -16.04 -50.02 -4.74
N ARG A 400 -15.55 -50.67 -5.81
CA ARG A 400 -15.10 -49.99 -7.04
C ARG A 400 -16.23 -49.27 -7.78
N LYS A 401 -17.43 -49.84 -7.84
CA LYS A 401 -18.60 -49.27 -8.54
C LYS A 401 -19.18 -48.05 -7.82
N LEU A 402 -19.11 -48.02 -6.49
CA LEU A 402 -19.50 -46.89 -5.66
C LEU A 402 -18.38 -45.85 -5.49
N SER A 403 -17.19 -46.12 -6.06
CA SER A 403 -16.00 -45.28 -5.95
C SER A 403 -15.62 -44.93 -4.50
N ILE A 404 -15.79 -45.87 -3.56
CA ILE A 404 -15.60 -45.63 -2.11
C ILE A 404 -14.23 -45.00 -1.81
N GLU A 405 -13.16 -45.48 -2.46
CA GLU A 405 -11.80 -44.96 -2.29
C GLU A 405 -11.70 -43.48 -2.71
N GLN A 406 -12.35 -43.10 -3.83
CA GLN A 406 -12.41 -41.71 -4.28
C GLN A 406 -13.22 -40.83 -3.32
N GLN A 407 -14.36 -41.32 -2.84
CA GLN A 407 -15.19 -40.60 -1.87
C GLN A 407 -14.46 -40.37 -0.54
N LEU A 408 -13.69 -41.36 -0.07
CA LEU A 408 -12.83 -41.25 1.11
C LEU A 408 -11.69 -40.24 0.91
N TRP A 409 -11.06 -40.24 -0.27
CA TRP A 409 -10.06 -39.23 -0.63
C TRP A 409 -10.66 -37.81 -0.62
N GLU A 410 -11.83 -37.63 -1.22
CA GLU A 410 -12.55 -36.36 -1.24
C GLU A 410 -13.06 -35.93 0.15
N ALA A 411 -13.38 -36.87 1.05
CA ALA A 411 -13.66 -36.59 2.45
C ALA A 411 -12.40 -36.07 3.17
N SER A 412 -11.29 -36.81 3.13
CA SER A 412 -10.00 -36.43 3.72
C SER A 412 -9.55 -35.02 3.30
N ARG A 413 -9.66 -34.69 2.00
CA ARG A 413 -9.22 -33.37 1.49
C ARG A 413 -10.16 -32.21 1.83
N ARG A 414 -11.46 -32.45 2.05
CA ARG A 414 -12.41 -31.40 2.48
C ARG A 414 -12.10 -30.84 3.86
N GLU A 415 -11.50 -31.62 4.76
CA GLU A 415 -11.11 -31.14 6.10
C GLU A 415 -9.94 -30.15 6.05
N ILE A 416 -8.94 -30.45 5.22
CA ILE A 416 -7.77 -29.58 5.00
C ILE A 416 -8.23 -28.21 4.51
N ASP A 417 -9.13 -28.20 3.52
CA ASP A 417 -9.67 -26.97 2.94
C ASP A 417 -10.44 -26.13 3.97
N GLN A 418 -11.27 -26.75 4.81
CA GLN A 418 -12.01 -26.05 5.88
C GLN A 418 -11.10 -25.53 6.99
N SER A 419 -10.05 -26.27 7.36
CA SER A 419 -9.08 -25.84 8.38
C SER A 419 -8.37 -24.53 8.02
N SER A 420 -8.24 -24.23 6.72
CA SER A 420 -7.64 -22.98 6.22
C SER A 420 -8.48 -21.71 6.48
N PHE A 421 -9.79 -21.87 6.75
CA PHE A 421 -10.72 -20.77 7.01
C PHE A 421 -10.95 -20.48 8.49
N ALA A 422 -10.44 -21.32 9.39
CA ALA A 422 -10.57 -21.10 10.83
C ALA A 422 -9.76 -19.86 11.25
N PRO A 423 -10.39 -18.78 11.76
CA PRO A 423 -9.64 -17.64 12.26
C PRO A 423 -8.86 -18.09 13.50
N VAL A 424 -7.54 -17.83 13.51
CA VAL A 424 -6.68 -18.14 14.66
C VAL A 424 -7.20 -17.37 15.88
N ALA A 425 -7.94 -18.07 16.74
CA ALA A 425 -8.54 -17.53 17.94
C ALA A 425 -7.43 -17.26 18.97
N ASN A 426 -6.79 -16.10 18.83
CA ASN A 426 -5.74 -15.60 19.72
C ASN A 426 -6.19 -15.77 21.17
N HIS A 427 -5.59 -16.74 21.86
CA HIS A 427 -5.78 -16.95 23.29
C HIS A 427 -5.20 -15.74 24.02
N LYS A 428 -6.06 -14.78 24.30
CA LYS A 428 -5.76 -13.67 25.21
C LYS A 428 -5.47 -14.29 26.57
N ARG A 429 -4.18 -14.41 26.93
CA ARG A 429 -3.78 -14.61 28.32
C ARG A 429 -4.41 -13.49 29.13
N THR A 430 -5.35 -13.85 29.99
CA THR A 430 -5.86 -12.97 31.02
C THR A 430 -4.82 -12.91 32.13
N ASP A 431 -3.80 -12.08 31.94
CA ASP A 431 -3.04 -11.58 33.08
C ASP A 431 -4.02 -10.75 33.92
N SER A 432 -4.31 -11.25 35.11
CA SER A 432 -5.17 -10.59 36.09
C SER A 432 -4.45 -10.65 37.43
N GLU A 433 -3.36 -9.88 37.50
CA GLU A 433 -2.91 -9.33 38.77
C GLU A 433 -4.04 -8.47 39.35
N LEU A 434 -4.60 -8.88 40.48
CA LEU A 434 -5.33 -7.98 41.37
C LEU A 434 -4.92 -8.26 42.81
N SER A 435 -4.00 -7.44 43.30
CA SER A 435 -3.74 -7.27 44.73
C SER A 435 -4.97 -6.67 45.41
N SER A 436 -5.44 -7.31 46.48
CA SER A 436 -6.08 -6.69 47.67
C SER A 436 -6.07 -7.68 48.82
#